data_AF-A0A316ZDU9-F1
#
_entry.id   AF-A0A316ZDU9-F1
#
_cell.length_a   1.000
_cell.length_b   1.000
_cell.length_c   1.000
_cell.angle_alpha   90.00
_cell.angle_beta   90.00
_cell.angle_gamma   90.00
#
_symmetry.space_group_name_H-M   'P 1'
#
loop_
_entity.id
_entity.type
_entity.pdbx_description
1 polymer ?
#
loop_
_entity_poly.entity_id
_entity_poly.type
_entity_poly.pdbx_seq_one_letter_code
_entity_poly.pdbx_strand_id
1 'polypeptide(L)'
;MSSLVSSDPIAAPAAAAGTNGAAAAAAAAAPPVWQNPYANHRALSAEEAELLGEYARLADTIRRITQISAPLSSPARHASLLTQLRVLERKMGLVLTLFKASVWALVVEQQDLAEEEERRREEEERWEQQAAGGDETARYEY
;
A
#
# COMPACT_ATOMS: atom_id res chain seq x y z
N MET A 1 7.31 -63.52 45.02
CA MET A 1 7.00 -62.16 45.51
C MET A 1 6.98 -61.25 44.28
N SER A 2 5.88 -61.20 43.56
CA SER A 2 4.71 -60.32 43.74
C SER A 2 4.96 -58.88 43.29
N SER A 3 4.37 -58.59 42.13
CA SER A 3 3.71 -57.36 41.64
C SER A 3 4.25 -55.99 42.03
N LEU A 4 4.37 -55.11 41.03
CA LEU A 4 3.35 -54.09 40.77
C LEU A 4 3.49 -53.51 39.36
N VAL A 5 2.35 -53.49 38.68
CA VAL A 5 2.09 -52.77 37.44
C VAL A 5 1.91 -51.29 37.76
N SER A 6 2.36 -50.38 36.89
CA SER A 6 1.80 -49.03 36.83
C SER A 6 1.92 -48.46 35.42
N SER A 7 0.75 -48.28 34.85
CA SER A 7 0.32 -47.64 33.62
C SER A 7 0.97 -46.28 33.28
N ASP A 8 1.30 -46.10 31.99
CA ASP A 8 0.96 -44.99 31.05
C ASP A 8 0.99 -43.52 31.55
N PRO A 9 1.47 -42.56 30.71
CA PRO A 9 0.72 -42.22 29.50
C PRO A 9 1.49 -41.77 28.24
N ILE A 10 0.80 -42.00 27.13
CA ILE A 10 0.85 -41.38 25.81
C ILE A 10 1.22 -39.88 25.88
N ALA A 11 2.34 -39.51 25.27
CA ALA A 11 2.75 -38.12 25.08
C ALA A 11 2.22 -37.57 23.75
N ALA A 12 1.47 -36.48 23.87
CA ALA A 12 0.92 -35.65 22.81
C ALA A 12 2.02 -34.90 22.01
N PRO A 13 1.67 -34.30 20.85
CA PRO A 13 2.63 -33.94 19.80
C PRO A 13 3.29 -32.56 19.97
N ALA A 14 4.55 -32.50 19.51
CA ALA A 14 5.27 -31.39 18.89
C ALA A 14 4.73 -29.96 19.13
N ALA A 15 5.16 -29.34 20.23
CA ALA A 15 5.13 -27.88 20.39
C ALA A 15 6.28 -27.25 19.60
N ALA A 16 5.94 -26.34 18.69
CA ALA A 16 6.85 -25.57 17.87
C ALA A 16 7.87 -24.77 18.72
N ALA A 17 9.14 -25.17 18.66
CA ALA A 17 10.26 -24.39 19.16
C ALA A 17 10.52 -23.22 18.21
N GLY A 18 9.86 -22.09 18.49
CA GLY A 18 10.19 -20.80 17.91
C GLY A 18 11.64 -20.43 18.21
N THR A 19 12.40 -20.21 17.14
CA THR A 19 13.80 -19.78 17.14
C THR A 19 13.95 -18.34 17.65
N ASN A 20 13.72 -18.11 18.93
CA ASN A 20 13.91 -16.80 19.56
C ASN A 20 15.18 -16.74 20.44
N GLY A 21 16.20 -17.54 20.09
CA GLY A 21 17.48 -17.57 20.79
C GLY A 21 18.53 -16.56 20.31
N ALA A 22 18.35 -15.93 19.14
CA ALA A 22 19.38 -15.06 18.55
C ALA A 22 19.23 -13.57 18.86
N ALA A 23 18.02 -13.11 19.23
CA ALA A 23 17.75 -11.68 19.42
C ALA A 23 18.23 -11.14 20.78
N ALA A 24 18.40 -12.00 21.79
CA ALA A 24 18.78 -11.57 23.14
C ALA A 24 20.28 -11.20 23.27
N ALA A 25 21.14 -11.67 22.38
CA ALA A 25 22.59 -11.43 22.46
C ALA A 25 23.03 -10.04 21.95
N ALA A 26 22.19 -9.35 21.16
CA ALA A 26 22.55 -8.06 20.56
C ALA A 26 22.34 -6.85 21.50
N ALA A 27 21.60 -7.02 22.61
CA ALA A 27 21.23 -5.91 23.49
C ALA A 27 22.29 -5.56 24.56
N ALA A 28 23.35 -6.37 24.71
CA ALA A 28 24.33 -6.22 25.80
C ALA A 28 25.67 -5.58 25.40
N ALA A 29 25.86 -5.20 24.13
CA ALA A 29 27.09 -4.53 23.72
C ALA A 29 26.95 -3.01 23.96
N ALA A 30 27.35 -2.55 25.14
CA ALA A 30 27.64 -1.13 25.34
C ALA A 30 28.53 -0.63 24.17
N PRO A 31 28.29 0.59 23.63
CA PRO A 31 29.12 1.10 22.55
C PRO A 31 30.59 1.01 22.98
N PRO A 32 31.50 0.54 22.10
CA PRO A 32 32.90 0.45 22.46
C PRO A 32 33.35 1.80 22.97
N VAL A 33 33.94 1.82 24.17
CA VAL A 33 34.48 3.04 24.77
C VAL A 33 35.49 3.59 23.76
N TRP A 34 35.25 4.80 23.27
CA TRP A 34 36.12 5.40 22.27
C TRP A 34 37.47 5.71 22.95
N GLN A 35 38.52 5.04 22.48
CA GLN A 35 39.89 5.26 22.94
C GLN A 35 40.57 6.21 21.96
N ASN A 36 41.02 7.37 22.43
CA ASN A 36 41.72 8.33 21.57
C ASN A 36 43.07 7.76 21.10
N PRO A 37 43.28 7.54 19.78
CA PRO A 37 44.53 6.98 19.26
C PRO A 37 45.74 7.91 19.42
N TYR A 38 45.51 9.20 19.67
CA TYR A 38 46.57 10.21 19.81
C TYR A 38 46.97 10.50 21.26
N ALA A 39 46.28 9.92 22.25
CA ALA A 39 46.45 10.26 23.67
C ALA A 39 47.88 10.11 24.24
N ASN A 40 48.72 9.26 23.63
CA ASN A 40 50.07 8.95 24.11
C ASN A 40 51.18 9.36 23.13
N HIS A 41 50.89 10.29 22.22
CA HIS A 41 51.86 10.68 21.19
C HIS A 41 52.95 11.60 21.74
N ARG A 42 54.22 11.17 21.69
CA ARG A 42 55.37 11.93 22.24
C ARG A 42 55.61 13.31 21.62
N ALA A 43 55.10 13.55 20.41
CA ALA A 43 55.30 14.78 19.64
C ALA A 43 54.13 15.77 19.74
N LEU A 44 53.06 15.41 20.45
CA LEU A 44 51.86 16.23 20.59
C LEU A 44 51.72 16.71 22.04
N SER A 45 51.25 17.93 22.21
CA SER A 45 50.75 18.37 23.52
C SER A 45 49.44 17.64 23.87
N ALA A 46 49.08 17.62 25.16
CA ALA A 46 47.87 16.93 25.61
C ALA A 46 46.59 17.47 24.95
N GLU A 47 46.50 18.80 24.77
CA GLU A 47 45.35 19.46 24.15
C GLU A 47 45.25 19.16 22.64
N GLU A 48 46.39 19.15 21.93
CA GLU A 48 46.43 18.79 20.50
C GLU A 48 46.04 17.33 20.26
N ALA A 49 46.47 16.42 21.14
CA ALA A 49 46.09 15.01 21.08
C ALA A 49 44.59 14.81 21.30
N GLU A 50 43.97 15.56 22.23
CA GLU A 50 42.53 15.54 22.47
C GLU A 50 41.74 16.05 21.26
N LEU A 51 42.12 17.22 20.73
CA LEU A 51 41.50 17.82 19.54
C LEU A 51 41.54 16.87 18.34
N LEU A 52 42.72 16.33 18.00
CA LEU A 52 42.86 15.39 16.88
C LEU A 52 42.07 14.11 17.07
N GLY A 53 41.94 13.64 18.32
CA GLY A 53 41.08 12.53 18.66
C GLY A 53 39.61 12.82 18.33
N GLU A 54 39.08 13.93 18.81
CA GLU A 54 37.69 14.32 18.56
C GLU A 54 37.43 14.57 17.06
N TYR A 55 38.38 15.15 16.33
CA TYR A 55 38.27 15.27 14.87
C TYR A 55 38.24 13.91 14.17
N ALA A 56 39.07 12.95 14.59
CA ALA A 56 39.05 11.60 14.03
C ALA A 56 37.69 10.91 14.29
N ARG A 57 37.14 11.09 15.49
CA ARG A 57 35.82 10.58 15.86
C ARG A 57 34.69 11.22 15.04
N LEU A 58 34.75 12.54 14.83
CA LEU A 58 33.79 13.25 14.01
C LEU A 58 33.88 12.81 12.55
N ALA A 59 35.09 12.69 12.00
CA ALA A 59 35.31 12.23 10.64
C ALA A 59 34.75 10.81 10.41
N ASP A 60 34.95 9.90 11.36
CA ASP A 60 34.38 8.54 11.29
C ASP A 60 32.85 8.56 11.36
N THR A 61 32.29 9.42 12.22
CA THR A 61 30.84 9.62 12.31
C THR A 61 30.25 10.13 10.99
N ILE A 62 30.89 11.13 10.37
CA ILE A 62 30.49 11.67 9.06
C ILE A 62 30.61 10.58 7.99
N ARG A 63 31.68 9.79 8.01
CA ARG A 63 31.85 8.66 7.08
C ARG A 63 30.73 7.63 7.25
N ARG A 64 30.33 7.32 8.47
CA ARG A 64 29.20 6.42 8.74
C ARG A 64 27.87 7.00 8.26
N ILE A 65 27.62 8.28 8.49
CA ILE A 65 26.41 8.96 8.00
C ILE A 65 26.36 8.93 6.48
N THR A 66 27.46 9.24 5.79
CA THR A 66 27.51 9.22 4.32
C THR A 66 27.34 7.81 3.76
N GLN A 67 27.94 6.79 4.39
CA GLN A 67 27.75 5.39 4.03
C GLN A 67 26.29 4.92 4.18
N ILE A 68 25.54 5.46 5.15
CA ILE A 68 24.13 5.14 5.35
C ILE A 68 23.23 5.96 4.40
N SER A 69 23.54 7.24 4.21
CA SER A 69 22.76 8.15 3.38
C SER A 69 22.83 7.82 1.90
N ALA A 70 24.02 7.46 1.39
CA ALA A 70 24.22 7.09 -0.02
C ALA A 70 23.27 5.97 -0.52
N PRO A 71 23.11 4.82 0.16
CA PRO A 71 22.18 3.77 -0.27
C PRO A 71 20.70 4.14 -0.05
N LEU A 72 20.38 5.05 0.89
CA LEU A 72 19.01 5.55 1.09
C LEU A 72 18.58 6.50 -0.03
N SER A 73 19.51 7.34 -0.48
CA SER A 73 19.31 8.23 -1.64
C SER A 73 19.46 7.51 -2.98
N SER A 74 19.97 6.26 -2.96
CA SER A 74 20.25 5.53 -4.19
C SER A 74 18.96 5.25 -4.99
N PRO A 75 18.90 5.65 -6.27
CA PRO A 75 17.73 5.44 -7.12
C PRO A 75 17.42 3.96 -7.35
N ALA A 76 18.39 3.07 -7.14
CA ALA A 76 18.20 1.63 -7.26
C ALA A 76 17.16 1.07 -6.28
N ARG A 77 17.07 1.61 -5.05
CA ARG A 77 16.03 1.20 -4.09
C ARG A 77 14.65 1.73 -4.46
N HIS A 78 14.59 2.92 -5.03
CA HIS A 78 13.33 3.57 -5.44
C HIS A 78 12.77 2.97 -6.73
N ALA A 79 13.62 2.43 -7.60
CA ALA A 79 13.22 1.85 -8.88
C ALA A 79 12.21 0.70 -8.75
N SER A 80 12.37 -0.17 -7.74
CA SER A 80 11.45 -1.29 -7.51
C SER A 80 10.06 -0.80 -7.06
N LEU A 81 10.00 0.17 -6.14
CA LEU A 81 8.76 0.79 -5.69
C LEU A 81 8.05 1.53 -6.82
N LEU A 82 8.78 2.31 -7.63
CA LEU A 82 8.22 3.00 -8.79
C LEU A 82 7.67 2.01 -9.83
N THR A 83 8.32 0.85 -10.01
CA THR A 83 7.84 -0.20 -10.91
C THR A 83 6.52 -0.79 -10.40
N GLN A 84 6.41 -1.04 -9.09
CA GLN A 84 5.17 -1.52 -8.46
C GLN A 84 4.04 -0.49 -8.58
N LEU A 85 4.33 0.79 -8.32
CA LEU A 85 3.37 1.89 -8.49
C LEU A 85 2.84 2.00 -9.92
N ARG A 86 3.71 1.89 -10.94
CA ARG A 86 3.27 1.88 -12.35
C ARG A 86 2.38 0.70 -12.69
N VAL A 87 2.57 -0.46 -12.05
CA VAL A 87 1.67 -1.60 -12.23
C VAL A 87 0.31 -1.31 -11.61
N LEU A 88 0.29 -0.73 -10.41
CA LEU A 88 -0.94 -0.34 -9.72
C LEU A 88 -1.72 0.73 -10.50
N GLU A 89 -1.03 1.75 -11.00
CA GLU A 89 -1.62 2.81 -11.83
C GLU A 89 -2.35 2.23 -13.06
N ARG A 90 -1.72 1.31 -13.78
CA ARG A 90 -2.33 0.66 -14.95
C ARG A 90 -3.55 -0.17 -14.58
N LYS A 91 -3.47 -0.93 -13.49
CA LYS A 91 -4.60 -1.76 -13.03
C LYS A 91 -5.78 -0.90 -12.58
N MET A 92 -5.51 0.14 -11.80
CA MET A 92 -6.55 1.05 -11.29
C MET A 92 -7.13 1.90 -12.42
N GLY A 93 -6.31 2.35 -13.37
CA GLY A 93 -6.77 3.03 -14.58
C GLY A 93 -7.72 2.16 -15.40
N LEU A 94 -7.37 0.88 -15.60
CA LEU A 94 -8.27 -0.07 -16.28
C LEU A 94 -9.60 -0.20 -15.53
N VAL A 95 -9.56 -0.43 -14.21
CA VAL A 95 -10.77 -0.55 -13.39
C VAL A 95 -11.65 0.71 -13.50
N LEU A 96 -11.05 1.90 -13.40
CA LEU A 96 -11.77 3.16 -13.53
C LEU A 96 -12.42 3.31 -14.92
N THR A 97 -11.71 2.96 -15.99
CA THR A 97 -12.25 3.04 -17.35
C THR A 97 -13.42 2.08 -17.57
N LEU A 98 -13.30 0.83 -17.08
CA LEU A 98 -14.37 -0.16 -17.19
C LEU A 98 -15.59 0.25 -16.35
N PHE A 99 -15.36 0.74 -15.13
CA PHE A 99 -16.41 1.24 -14.27
C PHE A 99 -17.14 2.45 -14.88
N LYS A 100 -16.39 3.40 -15.45
CA LYS A 100 -16.98 4.56 -16.12
C LYS A 100 -17.81 4.13 -17.33
N ALA A 101 -17.30 3.21 -18.14
CA ALA A 101 -18.03 2.67 -19.28
C ALA A 101 -19.31 1.94 -18.84
N SER A 102 -19.25 1.13 -17.78
CA SER A 102 -20.43 0.40 -17.29
C SER A 102 -21.50 1.32 -16.72
N VAL A 103 -21.10 2.36 -15.99
CA VAL A 103 -22.04 3.35 -15.46
C VAL A 103 -22.66 4.16 -16.60
N TRP A 104 -21.85 4.59 -17.57
CA TRP A 104 -22.37 5.36 -18.70
C TRP A 104 -23.34 4.53 -19.55
N ALA A 105 -23.02 3.26 -19.84
CA ALA A 105 -23.92 2.37 -20.54
C ALA A 105 -25.28 2.24 -19.83
N LEU A 106 -25.27 2.04 -18.51
CA LEU A 106 -26.51 1.93 -17.72
C LEU A 106 -27.31 3.24 -17.67
N VAL A 107 -26.63 4.38 -17.51
CA VAL A 107 -27.30 5.69 -17.46
C VAL A 107 -27.92 6.04 -18.81
N VAL A 108 -27.23 5.74 -19.91
CA VAL A 108 -27.77 5.93 -21.26
C VAL A 108 -28.97 5.03 -21.51
N GLU A 109 -28.88 3.74 -21.16
CA GLU A 109 -30.02 2.82 -21.28
C GLU A 109 -31.25 3.31 -20.50
N GLN A 110 -31.07 3.89 -19.31
CA GLN A 110 -32.17 4.49 -18.55
C GLN A 110 -32.74 5.76 -19.19
N GLN A 111 -31.91 6.59 -19.82
CA GLN A 111 -32.36 7.78 -20.54
C GLN A 111 -33.18 7.39 -21.78
N ASP A 112 -32.67 6.44 -22.56
CA ASP A 112 -33.36 5.95 -23.76
C ASP A 112 -34.74 5.36 -23.42
N LEU A 113 -34.83 4.54 -22.36
CA LEU A 113 -36.10 3.98 -21.90
C LEU A 113 -37.10 5.06 -21.46
N ALA A 114 -36.64 6.08 -20.73
CA ALA A 114 -37.51 7.18 -20.31
C ALA A 114 -38.03 7.98 -21.51
N GLU A 115 -37.16 8.27 -22.50
CA GLU A 115 -37.53 8.97 -23.73
C GLU A 115 -38.52 8.15 -24.59
N GLU A 116 -38.38 6.83 -24.63
CA GLU A 116 -39.32 5.94 -25.32
C GLU A 116 -40.71 5.92 -24.68
N GLU A 117 -40.77 5.91 -23.34
CA GLU A 117 -42.04 6.01 -22.61
C GLU A 117 -42.74 7.35 -22.86
N GLU A 118 -41.99 8.45 -22.85
CA GLU A 118 -42.52 9.78 -23.16
C GLU A 118 -43.04 9.85 -24.59
N ARG A 119 -42.26 9.38 -25.57
CA ARG A 119 -42.72 9.29 -26.97
C ARG A 119 -43.97 8.44 -27.12
N ARG A 120 -44.06 7.29 -26.43
CA ARG A 120 -45.23 6.43 -26.48
C ARG A 120 -46.46 7.14 -25.91
N ARG A 121 -46.32 7.84 -24.77
CA ARG A 121 -47.41 8.65 -24.19
C ARG A 121 -47.86 9.75 -25.14
N GLU A 122 -46.92 10.46 -25.76
CA GLU A 122 -47.28 11.48 -26.76
C GLU A 122 -47.97 10.88 -28.00
N GLU A 123 -47.54 9.71 -28.47
CA GLU A 123 -48.18 9.00 -29.59
C GLU A 123 -49.60 8.56 -29.24
N GLU A 124 -49.81 8.05 -28.02
CA GLU A 124 -51.12 7.71 -27.48
C GLU A 124 -52.02 8.94 -27.35
N GLU A 125 -51.51 10.04 -26.78
CA GLU A 125 -52.23 11.32 -26.67
C GLU A 125 -52.57 11.92 -28.04
N ARG A 126 -51.64 11.86 -29.01
CA ARG A 126 -51.87 12.32 -30.39
C ARG A 126 -52.94 11.47 -31.08
N TRP A 127 -52.91 10.15 -30.89
CA TRP A 127 -53.93 9.24 -31.43
C TRP A 127 -55.30 9.52 -30.82
N GLU A 128 -55.38 9.72 -29.51
CA GLU A 128 -56.62 10.08 -28.81
C GLU A 128 -57.18 11.43 -29.30
N GLN A 129 -56.33 12.44 -29.48
CA GLN A 129 -56.76 13.73 -30.04
C GLN A 129 -57.26 13.60 -31.49
N GLN A 130 -56.61 12.78 -32.32
CA GLN A 130 -57.05 12.53 -33.69
C GLN A 130 -58.38 11.76 -33.73
N ALA A 131 -58.55 10.76 -32.85
CA ALA A 131 -59.79 10.01 -32.71
C ALA A 131 -60.94 10.89 -32.23
N ALA A 132 -60.70 11.79 -31.26
CA ALA A 132 -61.71 12.74 -30.78
C ALA A 132 -62.08 13.82 -31.81
N GLY A 133 -61.10 14.36 -32.56
CA GLY A 133 -61.35 15.37 -33.59
C GLY A 133 -62.04 14.85 -34.86
N GLY A 134 -61.92 13.55 -35.15
CA GLY A 134 -62.61 12.90 -36.27
C GLY A 134 -64.13 12.77 -36.09
N ASP A 135 -64.60 12.63 -34.84
CA ASP A 135 -66.02 12.53 -34.51
C ASP A 135 -66.73 13.91 -34.56
N GLU A 136 -66.02 14.98 -34.21
CA GLU A 136 -66.56 16.35 -34.25
C GLU A 136 -66.66 16.91 -35.67
N THR A 137 -65.71 16.58 -36.56
CA THR A 137 -65.74 17.00 -37.98
C THR A 137 -66.81 16.27 -38.79
N ALA A 138 -67.09 15.00 -38.51
CA ALA A 138 -68.15 14.22 -39.16
C ALA A 138 -69.57 14.72 -38.81
N ARG A 139 -69.74 15.46 -37.70
CA ARG A 139 -71.03 15.97 -37.21
C ARG A 139 -71.50 17.26 -37.89
N TYR A 140 -70.60 17.98 -38.58
CA TYR A 140 -70.91 19.21 -39.32
C TYR A 140 -71.07 19.00 -40.84
N GLU A 141 -70.99 17.76 -41.33
CA GLU A 141 -71.07 17.43 -42.77
C GLU A 141 -72.49 17.14 -43.31
N TYR A 142 -73.56 17.51 -42.58
CA TYR A 142 -74.96 17.43 -43.06
C TYR A 142 -75.68 18.78 -43.02
#